data_AF-A0A522QIU5-F1
#
_entry.id   AF-A0A522QIU5-F1
#
_cell.length_a   1.000
_cell.length_b   1.000
_cell.length_c   1.000
_cell.angle_alpha   90.00
_cell.angle_beta   90.00
_cell.angle_gamma   90.00
#
_symmetry.space_group_name_H-M   'P 1'
#
loop_
_entity.id
_entity.type
_entity.pdbx_description
1 polymer ?
#
loop_
_entity_poly.entity_id
_entity_poly.type
_entity_poly.pdbx_seq_one_letter_code
_entity_poly.pdbx_strand_id
1 'polypeptide(L)'
;MASTNLPVGTIIDAPAVDELPHYIKQYPNLASQQLGTRVVSCTDEFFADAQRMLQDAEPVFIVGKFDEHGKWMDGWETRRRRNG
;
A
#
# COMPACT_ATOMS: atom_id res chain seq x y z
N MET A 1 15.41 2.27 -17.30
CA MET A 1 14.27 2.15 -18.24
C MET A 1 13.04 2.77 -17.57
N ALA A 2 12.87 4.08 -17.68
CA ALA A 2 11.64 4.76 -17.25
C ALA A 2 11.18 5.59 -18.45
N SER A 3 10.67 4.88 -19.46
CA SER A 3 10.11 5.45 -20.67
C SER A 3 8.69 4.94 -20.79
N THR A 4 7.81 5.49 -19.96
CA THR A 4 6.39 5.62 -20.33
C THR A 4 5.92 6.97 -19.81
N ASN A 5 5.75 7.93 -20.72
CA ASN A 5 5.02 9.18 -20.46
C ASN A 5 3.53 8.83 -20.29
N LEU A 6 3.21 8.06 -19.25
CA LEU A 6 1.82 7.75 -18.93
C LEU A 6 1.13 9.06 -18.51
N PRO A 7 -0.12 9.29 -18.94
CA PRO A 7 -0.89 10.43 -18.46
C PRO A 7 -1.00 10.45 -16.94
N VAL A 8 -1.01 11.64 -16.35
CA VAL A 8 -1.35 11.84 -14.94
C VAL A 8 -2.73 11.23 -14.67
N GLY A 9 -2.85 10.49 -13.57
CA GLY A 9 -4.05 9.73 -13.21
C GLY A 9 -4.09 8.30 -13.73
N THR A 10 -3.14 7.89 -14.58
CA THR A 10 -3.03 6.46 -14.97
C THR A 10 -2.81 5.60 -13.73
N ILE A 11 -3.66 4.60 -13.54
CA ILE A 11 -3.53 3.58 -12.50
C ILE A 11 -2.73 2.42 -13.07
N ILE A 12 -1.72 1.98 -12.33
CA ILE A 12 -0.92 0.80 -12.62
C ILE A 12 -1.12 -0.16 -11.45
N ASP A 13 -1.81 -1.27 -11.70
CA ASP A 13 -2.06 -2.30 -10.71
C ASP A 13 -0.82 -3.18 -10.51
N ALA A 14 -0.66 -3.72 -9.30
CA ALA A 14 0.33 -4.77 -9.07
C ALA A 14 0.04 -6.02 -9.94
N PRO A 15 1.07 -6.75 -10.38
CA PRO A 15 0.87 -7.99 -11.10
C PRO A 15 0.17 -9.01 -10.20
N ALA A 16 -0.78 -9.75 -10.76
CA ALA A 16 -1.46 -10.82 -10.05
C ALA A 16 -0.47 -11.91 -9.62
N VAL A 17 -0.68 -12.47 -8.42
CA VAL A 17 0.07 -13.63 -7.94
C VAL A 17 -0.62 -14.90 -8.42
N ASP A 18 -0.02 -15.60 -9.38
CA ASP A 18 -0.61 -16.78 -10.03
C ASP A 18 -0.87 -17.94 -9.05
N GLU A 19 0.04 -18.18 -8.10
CA GLU A 19 -0.09 -19.24 -7.09
C GLU A 19 0.13 -18.73 -5.67
N LEU A 20 -0.96 -18.60 -4.92
CA LEU A 20 -0.91 -18.37 -3.49
C LEU A 20 -0.65 -19.68 -2.71
N PRO A 21 0.17 -19.65 -1.64
CA PRO A 21 0.36 -20.79 -0.75
C PRO A 21 -0.96 -21.35 -0.23
N HIS A 22 -1.03 -22.67 -0.07
CA HIS A 22 -2.27 -23.37 0.34
C HIS A 22 -2.87 -22.84 1.64
N TYR A 23 -2.03 -22.49 2.62
CA TYR A 23 -2.51 -22.00 3.93
C TYR A 23 -3.28 -20.68 3.84
N ILE A 24 -2.99 -19.83 2.84
CA ILE A 24 -3.74 -18.57 2.61
C ILE A 24 -5.17 -18.86 2.15
N LYS A 25 -5.38 -19.97 1.43
CA LYS A 25 -6.71 -20.38 0.95
C LYS A 25 -7.54 -21.08 2.04
N GLN A 26 -6.87 -21.63 3.06
CA GLN A 26 -7.52 -22.44 4.10
C GLN A 26 -7.98 -21.61 5.30
N TYR A 27 -7.31 -20.50 5.59
CA TYR A 27 -7.59 -19.68 6.77
C TYR A 27 -7.91 -18.24 6.38
N PRO A 28 -8.81 -17.56 7.12
CA PRO A 28 -9.10 -16.15 6.86
C PRO A 28 -7.88 -15.27 7.17
N ASN A 29 -7.70 -14.22 6.38
CA ASN A 29 -6.77 -13.14 6.72
C ASN A 29 -7.32 -12.34 7.90
N LEU A 30 -6.88 -12.63 9.13
CA LEU A 30 -7.31 -11.89 10.32
C LEU A 30 -6.89 -10.42 10.30
N ALA A 31 -5.90 -10.06 9.49
CA ALA A 31 -5.49 -8.67 9.30
C ALA A 31 -6.39 -7.91 8.32
N SER A 32 -7.32 -8.59 7.63
CA SER A 32 -8.23 -7.97 6.66
C SER A 32 -9.03 -6.83 7.30
N GLN A 33 -8.98 -5.65 6.67
CA GLN A 33 -9.80 -4.51 7.06
C GLN A 33 -11.31 -4.83 6.97
N GLN A 34 -11.74 -5.76 6.10
CA GLN A 34 -13.14 -6.16 5.99
C GLN A 34 -13.66 -6.86 7.26
N LEU A 35 -12.77 -7.43 8.07
CA LEU A 35 -13.11 -7.99 9.39
C LEU A 35 -13.16 -6.92 10.51
N GLY A 36 -13.00 -5.65 10.17
CA GLY A 36 -12.97 -4.53 11.12
C GLY A 36 -11.60 -4.33 11.79
N THR A 37 -10.55 -4.97 11.26
CA THR A 37 -9.18 -4.81 11.75
C THR A 37 -8.70 -3.38 11.52
N ARG A 38 -8.02 -2.84 12.54
CA ARG A 38 -7.53 -1.46 12.57
C ARG A 38 -6.12 -1.40 13.14
N VAL A 39 -5.33 -0.46 12.65
CA VAL A 39 -4.08 -0.08 13.31
C VAL A 39 -4.41 0.65 14.61
N VAL A 40 -3.86 0.16 15.73
CA VAL A 40 -4.09 0.74 17.06
C VAL A 40 -3.10 1.86 17.37
N SER A 41 -1.87 1.73 16.88
CA SER A 41 -0.80 2.71 17.05
C SER A 41 0.23 2.55 15.93
N CYS A 42 0.79 3.66 15.48
CA CYS A 42 1.91 3.70 14.54
C CYS A 42 2.95 4.71 15.02
N THR A 43 4.24 4.42 14.80
CA THR A 43 5.34 5.30 15.24
C THR A 43 5.55 6.49 14.30
N ASP A 44 5.34 6.30 13.00
CA ASP A 44 5.44 7.32 11.96
C ASP A 44 4.64 6.84 10.75
N GLU A 45 3.81 7.70 10.18
CA GLU A 45 3.02 7.42 8.97
C GLU A 45 2.96 8.67 8.08
N PHE A 46 4.06 9.44 8.08
CA PHE A 46 4.10 10.76 7.45
C PHE A 46 3.85 10.71 5.95
N PHE A 47 4.43 9.75 5.21
CA PHE A 47 4.30 9.69 3.76
C PHE A 47 3.12 8.83 3.31
N ALA A 48 2.71 7.84 4.09
CA ALA A 48 1.50 7.08 3.83
C ALA A 48 0.95 6.43 5.12
N ASP A 49 -0.38 6.45 5.26
CA ASP A 49 -1.15 5.90 6.39
C ASP A 49 -0.92 4.40 6.60
N ALA A 50 -0.62 4.00 7.85
CA ALA A 50 -0.39 2.60 8.20
C ALA A 50 -1.62 1.71 7.99
N GLN A 51 -2.83 2.25 8.08
CA GLN A 51 -4.09 1.53 7.88
C GLN A 51 -4.19 0.92 6.47
N ARG A 52 -3.50 1.48 5.46
CA ARG A 52 -3.49 0.94 4.09
C ARG A 52 -2.89 -0.47 3.99
N MET A 53 -2.00 -0.85 4.91
CA MET A 53 -1.43 -2.20 4.96
C MET A 53 -2.46 -3.30 5.23
N LEU A 54 -3.64 -2.92 5.73
CA LEU A 54 -4.73 -3.85 6.06
C LEU A 54 -5.75 -3.99 4.92
N GLN A 55 -5.59 -3.25 3.82
CA GLN A 55 -6.48 -3.36 2.67
C GLN A 55 -6.26 -4.70 1.96
N ASP A 56 -7.36 -5.35 1.60
CA ASP A 56 -7.31 -6.64 0.87
C ASP A 56 -7.10 -6.46 -0.63
N ALA A 57 -7.22 -5.22 -1.14
CA ALA A 57 -6.98 -4.94 -2.54
C ALA A 57 -5.48 -4.98 -2.86
N GLU A 58 -5.15 -5.38 -4.08
CA GLU A 58 -3.78 -5.28 -4.58
C GLU A 58 -3.34 -3.81 -4.62
N PRO A 59 -2.08 -3.50 -4.27
CA PRO A 59 -1.61 -2.14 -4.21
C PRO A 59 -1.56 -1.52 -5.61
N VAL A 60 -1.93 -0.25 -5.70
CA VAL A 60 -1.94 0.50 -6.96
C VAL A 60 -0.94 1.65 -6.98
N PHE A 61 -0.41 1.92 -8.16
CA PHE A 61 0.40 3.10 -8.42
C PHE A 61 -0.36 4.09 -9.30
N ILE A 62 -0.52 5.33 -8.84
CA ILE A 62 -1.24 6.36 -9.58
C ILE A 62 -0.26 7.41 -10.07
N VAL A 63 -0.07 7.46 -11.39
CA VAL A 63 0.88 8.36 -12.05
C VAL A 63 0.54 9.82 -11.72
N GLY A 64 1.49 10.54 -11.12
CA GLY A 64 1.34 11.96 -10.82
C GLY A 64 0.37 12.27 -9.67
N LYS A 65 -0.02 11.29 -8.85
CA LYS A 65 -0.81 11.55 -7.63
C LYS A 65 0.10 11.97 -6.48
N PHE A 66 -0.25 13.10 -5.87
CA PHE A 66 0.41 13.68 -4.70
C PHE A 66 -0.65 14.03 -3.67
N ASP A 67 -0.26 13.99 -2.40
CA ASP A 67 -1.01 14.52 -1.27
C ASP A 67 -0.19 15.60 -0.54
N GLU A 68 -0.64 16.02 0.63
CA GLU A 68 0.00 17.07 1.41
C GLU A 68 1.42 16.70 1.90
N HIS A 69 1.76 15.40 1.91
CA HIS A 69 3.02 14.90 2.42
C HIS A 69 3.99 14.40 1.34
N GLY A 70 3.57 14.39 0.08
CA GLY A 70 4.44 14.10 -1.05
C GLY A 70 3.74 13.26 -2.10
N LYS A 71 4.50 12.37 -2.74
CA LYS A 71 3.93 11.43 -3.71
C LYS A 71 3.03 10.46 -2.95
N TRP A 72 1.80 10.31 -3.41
CA TRP A 72 0.87 9.38 -2.79
C TRP A 72 1.33 7.95 -3.05
N MET A 73 1.31 7.11 -2.01
CA MET A 73 1.68 5.71 -2.07
C MET A 73 0.56 4.83 -1.50
N ASP A 74 0.33 3.69 -2.15
CA ASP A 74 -0.63 2.69 -1.69
C ASP A 74 0.04 1.68 -0.76
N GLY A 75 0.18 2.08 0.50
CA GLY A 75 0.87 1.31 1.53
C GLY A 75 1.19 2.17 2.74
N TRP A 76 2.20 1.76 3.52
CA TRP A 76 2.72 2.51 4.66
C TRP A 76 4.14 2.99 4.37
N GLU A 77 4.40 4.28 4.59
CA GLU A 77 5.72 4.87 4.38
C GLU A 77 6.05 5.91 5.46
N THR A 78 7.26 5.79 6.00
CA THR A 78 7.76 6.60 7.12
C THR A 78 8.85 7.57 6.68
N ARG A 79 9.12 8.59 7.50
CA ARG A 79 10.28 9.46 7.26
C ARG A 79 11.59 8.69 7.44
N ARG A 80 12.56 8.98 6.57
CA ARG A 80 13.92 8.48 6.72
C ARG A 80 14.57 9.04 7.98
N ARG A 81 14.85 8.18 8.95
CA ARG A 81 15.62 8.53 10.16
C ARG A 81 17.11 8.56 9.85
N ARG A 82 17.81 9.58 10.34
CA ARG A 82 19.28 9.71 10.19
C ARG A 82 20.02 9.57 11.52
N ASN A 83 19.33 9.86 12.62
CA ASN A 83 19.83 9.71 13.98
C ASN A 83 18.80 8.89 14.77
N GLY A 84 19.28 7.89 15.53
CA GLY A 84 18.46 6.95 16.30
C GLY A 84 17.70 7.59 17.44
#